data_AF-A0A1V5SAC0-F1
#
_entry.id   AF-A0A1V5SAC0-F1
#
_cell.length_a   1.000
_cell.length_b   1.000
_cell.length_c   1.000
_cell.angle_alpha   90.00
_cell.angle_beta   90.00
_cell.angle_gamma   90.00
#
_symmetry.space_group_name_H-M   'P 1'
#
loop_
_entity.id
_entity.type
_entity.pdbx_description
1 polymer ?
#
loop_
_entity_poly.entity_id
_entity_poly.type
_entity_poly.pdbx_seq_one_letter_code
_entity_poly.pdbx_strand_id
1 'polypeptide(L)'
;MGTYETTCPICGGKVIVEYYTEDSVGVVEEYGNCTRCNYSTEFAYGSYGVYFGKHEFTYSYSIFDNNNERARLFTKMRRAEFMAKRNWRKGLRKHLIRK
;
A
#
# COMPACT_ATOMS: atom_id res chain seq x y z
N MET A 1 -7.11 -19.36 2.90
CA MET A 1 -7.01 -18.24 1.95
C MET A 1 -8.36 -17.55 1.88
N GLY A 2 -8.37 -16.23 2.03
CA GLY A 2 -9.59 -15.44 1.94
C GLY A 2 -9.37 -14.14 1.18
N THR A 3 -10.46 -13.42 0.94
CA THR A 3 -10.42 -12.14 0.22
C THR A 3 -11.33 -11.11 0.87
N TYR A 4 -10.94 -9.84 0.85
CA TYR A 4 -11.81 -8.73 1.22
C TYR A 4 -11.57 -7.51 0.32
N GLU A 5 -12.53 -6.57 0.33
CA GLU A 5 -12.42 -5.33 -0.43
C GLU A 5 -12.09 -4.14 0.48
N THR A 6 -11.24 -3.24 0.01
CA THR A 6 -11.01 -1.93 0.62
C THR A 6 -10.97 -0.82 -0.42
N THR A 7 -10.90 0.44 0.03
CA THR A 7 -10.90 1.61 -0.85
C THR A 7 -9.48 2.03 -1.19
N CYS A 8 -9.19 2.22 -2.49
CA CYS A 8 -7.91 2.72 -2.94
C CYS A 8 -7.69 4.17 -2.50
N PRO A 9 -6.59 4.49 -1.79
CA PRO A 9 -6.32 5.85 -1.32
C PRO A 9 -6.06 6.85 -2.46
N ILE A 10 -5.60 6.35 -3.61
CA ILE A 10 -5.22 7.18 -4.76
C ILE A 10 -6.43 7.55 -5.62
N CYS A 11 -7.17 6.55 -6.10
CA CYS A 11 -8.24 6.75 -7.08
C CYS A 11 -9.66 6.62 -6.51
N GLY A 12 -9.81 6.19 -5.25
CA GLY A 12 -11.11 5.86 -4.65
C GLY A 12 -11.79 4.63 -5.26
N GLY A 13 -11.06 3.83 -6.03
CA GLY A 13 -11.54 2.57 -6.61
C GLY A 13 -11.49 1.42 -5.60
N LYS A 14 -11.82 0.22 -6.05
CA LYS A 14 -11.73 -1.00 -5.24
C LYS A 14 -10.28 -1.51 -5.20
N VAL A 15 -9.86 -1.95 -4.03
CA VAL A 15 -8.67 -2.76 -3.80
C VAL A 15 -9.15 -4.14 -3.36
N ILE A 16 -8.78 -5.17 -4.11
CA ILE A 16 -9.03 -6.55 -3.74
C ILE A 16 -7.82 -7.01 -2.95
N VAL A 17 -8.02 -7.43 -1.71
CA VAL A 17 -6.98 -7.95 -0.84
C VAL A 17 -7.16 -9.44 -0.67
N GLU A 18 -6.13 -10.19 -1.02
CA GLU A 18 -6.01 -11.63 -0.77
C GLU A 18 -5.17 -11.83 0.48
N TYR A 19 -5.58 -12.74 1.36
CA TYR A 19 -4.84 -13.02 2.59
C TYR A 19 -4.69 -14.51 2.86
N TYR A 20 -3.58 -14.85 3.51
CA TYR A 20 -3.21 -16.19 3.91
C TYR A 20 -3.07 -16.27 5.43
N THR A 21 -3.62 -17.33 6.01
CA THR A 21 -3.63 -17.55 7.45
C THR A 21 -2.93 -18.84 7.82
N GLU A 22 -2.22 -18.84 8.93
CA GLU A 22 -1.73 -20.05 9.60
C GLU A 22 -2.47 -20.24 10.93
N ASP A 23 -2.83 -21.48 11.25
CA ASP A 23 -3.72 -21.84 12.36
C ASP A 23 -3.25 -21.32 13.74
N SER A 24 -1.94 -21.12 13.92
CA SER A 24 -1.33 -20.72 15.19
C SER A 24 -1.09 -19.22 15.34
N VAL A 25 -1.07 -18.45 14.26
CA VAL A 25 -0.62 -17.05 14.25
C VAL A 25 -1.57 -16.07 13.55
N GLY A 26 -2.59 -16.57 12.84
CA GLY A 26 -3.53 -15.72 12.10
C GLY A 26 -3.01 -15.35 10.73
N VAL A 27 -3.24 -14.10 10.28
CA VAL A 27 -2.85 -13.64 8.94
C VAL A 27 -1.33 -13.49 8.86
N VAL A 28 -0.70 -14.25 7.95
CA VAL A 28 0.75 -14.25 7.71
C VAL A 28 1.14 -13.45 6.47
N GLU A 29 0.24 -13.37 5.49
CA GLU A 29 0.45 -12.63 4.25
C GLU A 29 -0.84 -11.93 3.79
N GLU A 30 -0.71 -10.73 3.22
CA GLU A 30 -1.78 -10.01 2.54
C GLU A 30 -1.26 -9.35 1.25
N TYR A 31 -2.00 -9.44 0.16
CA TYR A 31 -1.66 -8.82 -1.11
C TYR A 31 -2.87 -8.05 -1.64
N GLY A 32 -2.75 -6.73 -1.70
CA GLY A 32 -3.79 -5.82 -2.14
C GLY A 32 -3.50 -5.24 -3.51
N ASN A 33 -4.45 -5.33 -4.45
CA ASN A 33 -4.33 -4.74 -5.78
C ASN A 33 -5.54 -3.88 -6.13
N CYS A 34 -5.30 -2.63 -6.54
CA CYS A 34 -6.37 -1.77 -7.03
C CYS A 34 -6.77 -2.15 -8.46
N THR A 35 -8.06 -2.27 -8.71
CA THR A 35 -8.61 -2.63 -10.04
C THR A 35 -8.62 -1.48 -11.05
N ARG A 36 -8.27 -0.25 -10.62
CA ARG A 36 -8.39 0.97 -11.45
C ARG A 36 -7.09 1.74 -11.64
N CYS A 37 -6.12 1.58 -10.75
CA CYS A 37 -4.82 2.24 -10.85
C CYS A 37 -3.73 1.31 -10.32
N ASN A 38 -2.46 1.65 -10.52
CA ASN A 38 -1.34 0.81 -10.06
C ASN A 38 -1.02 1.01 -8.57
N TYR A 39 -2.05 1.13 -7.74
CA TYR A 39 -1.87 1.06 -6.28
C TYR A 39 -1.91 -0.41 -5.86
N SER A 40 -0.88 -0.84 -5.14
CA SER A 40 -0.84 -2.17 -4.53
C SER A 40 -0.16 -2.13 -3.17
N THR A 41 -0.47 -3.11 -2.34
CA THR A 41 0.11 -3.33 -1.02
C THR A 41 0.49 -4.78 -0.87
N GLU A 42 1.53 -5.04 -0.11
CA GLU A 42 1.89 -6.38 0.32
C GLU A 42 2.21 -6.36 1.81
N PHE A 43 1.91 -7.47 2.46
CA PHE A 43 2.35 -7.81 3.78
C PHE A 43 2.79 -9.26 3.76
N ALA A 44 3.97 -9.55 4.29
CA ALA A 44 4.46 -10.90 4.45
C ALA A 44 5.36 -10.97 5.69
N TYR A 45 5.01 -11.85 6.64
CA TYR A 45 5.82 -12.16 7.83
C TYR A 45 6.36 -10.92 8.54
N GLY A 46 5.51 -9.93 8.80
CA GLY A 46 5.90 -8.70 9.52
C GLY A 46 6.57 -7.62 8.66
N SER A 47 6.70 -7.84 7.36
CA SER A 47 7.18 -6.84 6.39
C SER A 47 6.03 -6.29 5.57
N TYR A 48 6.02 -4.98 5.34
CA TYR A 48 5.01 -4.26 4.57
C TYR A 48 5.66 -3.63 3.34
N GLY A 49 4.95 -3.66 2.22
CA GLY A 49 5.27 -2.93 0.99
C GLY A 49 4.05 -2.15 0.50
N VAL A 50 4.27 -0.90 0.07
CA VAL A 50 3.25 -0.05 -0.53
C VAL A 50 3.77 0.52 -1.84
N TYR A 51 3.03 0.30 -2.92
CA TYR A 51 3.44 0.61 -4.28
C TYR A 51 2.41 1.47 -4.99
N PHE A 52 2.85 2.58 -5.58
CA PHE A 52 2.02 3.35 -6.51
C PHE A 52 2.86 4.21 -7.46
N GLY A 53 2.60 4.05 -8.76
CA GLY A 53 3.36 4.76 -9.79
C GLY A 53 4.85 4.42 -9.72
N LYS A 54 5.68 5.43 -9.41
CA LYS A 54 7.13 5.26 -9.20
C LYS A 54 7.55 5.13 -7.73
N HIS A 55 6.59 5.15 -6.82
CA HIS A 55 6.85 5.12 -5.39
C HIS A 55 6.73 3.70 -4.87
N GLU A 56 7.73 3.34 -4.07
CA GLU A 56 7.85 2.07 -3.38
C GLU A 56 8.29 2.39 -1.96
N PHE A 57 7.52 1.91 -0.99
CA PHE A 57 7.79 2.10 0.43
C PHE A 57 7.73 0.74 1.12
N THR A 58 8.87 0.27 1.61
CA THR A 58 8.99 -0.99 2.34
C THR A 58 9.40 -0.73 3.79
N TYR A 59 8.78 -1.43 4.73
CA TYR A 59 9.14 -1.33 6.15
C TYR A 59 8.72 -2.60 6.91
N SER A 60 9.49 -2.97 7.93
CA SER A 60 9.14 -4.04 8.86
C SER A 60 8.35 -3.52 10.06
N TYR A 61 7.69 -4.41 10.77
CA TYR A 61 6.97 -4.12 12.01
C TYR A 61 7.88 -3.51 13.09
N SER A 62 9.18 -3.81 13.09
CA SER A 62 10.14 -3.19 14.01
C SER A 62 10.26 -1.67 13.87
N ILE A 63 9.76 -1.06 12.78
CA ILE A 63 9.69 0.41 12.67
C ILE A 63 8.83 1.02 13.78
N PHE A 64 7.89 0.26 14.35
CA PHE A 64 7.05 0.72 15.44
C PHE A 64 7.82 0.91 16.76
N ASP A 65 8.99 0.29 16.90
CA ASP A 65 9.89 0.46 18.04
C ASP A 65 10.65 1.80 17.97
N ASN A 66 10.84 2.35 16.76
CA ASN A 66 11.51 3.62 16.52
C ASN A 66 10.55 4.72 16.05
N ASN A 67 10.02 5.48 17.01
CA ASN A 67 9.08 6.57 16.75
C ASN A 67 9.57 7.60 15.73
N ASN A 68 10.87 7.91 15.69
CA ASN A 68 11.41 8.91 14.78
C ASN A 68 11.48 8.40 13.34
N GLU A 69 11.92 7.17 13.14
CA GLU A 69 11.95 6.53 11.81
C GLU A 69 10.53 6.33 11.27
N ARG A 70 9.62 5.85 12.13
CA ARG A 70 8.18 5.77 11.82
C ARG A 70 7.64 7.11 11.36
N ALA A 71 7.82 8.16 12.16
CA ALA A 71 7.29 9.49 11.82
C ALA A 71 7.84 10.00 10.47
N ARG A 72 9.14 9.81 10.22
CA ARG A 72 9.79 10.23 8.97
C ARG A 72 9.26 9.47 7.76
N LEU A 73 9.18 8.14 7.83
CA LEU A 73 8.70 7.31 6.73
C LEU A 73 7.24 7.62 6.40
N PHE A 74 6.36 7.56 7.40
CA PHE A 74 4.92 7.77 7.18
C PHE A 74 4.61 9.20 6.71
N THR A 75 5.41 10.20 7.10
CA THR A 75 5.30 11.55 6.54
C THR A 75 5.63 11.59 5.05
N LYS A 76 6.69 10.90 4.61
CA LYS A 76 7.04 10.78 3.19
C LYS A 76 5.96 10.04 2.41
N MET A 77 5.46 8.93 2.95
CA MET A 77 4.38 8.14 2.36
C MET A 77 3.12 8.99 2.16
N ARG A 78 2.63 9.66 3.21
CA ARG A 78 1.42 10.52 3.14
C ARG A 78 1.57 11.63 2.11
N ARG A 79 2.75 12.25 2.01
CA ARG A 79 3.02 13.29 1.00
C ARG A 79 2.97 12.71 -0.42
N ALA A 80 3.58 11.55 -0.65
CA ALA A 80 3.57 10.89 -1.94
C ALA A 80 2.15 10.45 -2.33
N GLU A 81 1.39 9.87 -1.40
CA GLU A 81 0.00 9.48 -1.58
C GLU A 81 -0.89 10.69 -1.93
N PHE A 82 -0.75 11.79 -1.18
CA PHE A 82 -1.48 13.03 -1.44
C PHE A 82 -1.21 13.56 -2.85
N MET A 83 0.06 13.58 -3.27
CA MET A 83 0.44 14.04 -4.60
C MET A 83 -0.08 13.10 -5.70
N ALA A 84 -0.01 11.78 -5.49
CA ALA A 84 -0.56 10.78 -6.41
C ALA A 84 -2.08 10.92 -6.56
N LYS A 85 -2.81 11.06 -5.46
CA LYS A 85 -4.26 11.31 -5.44
C LYS A 85 -4.63 12.62 -6.16
N ARG A 86 -3.88 13.69 -5.91
CA ARG A 86 -4.06 14.99 -6.59
C ARG A 86 -3.83 14.87 -8.09
N ASN A 87 -2.76 14.18 -8.51
CA ASN A 87 -2.44 13.97 -9.91
C ASN A 87 -3.49 13.10 -10.62
N TRP A 88 -4.01 12.07 -9.94
CA TRP A 88 -5.10 11.25 -10.45
C TRP A 88 -6.34 12.09 -10.76
N ARG A 89 -6.78 12.94 -9.81
CA ARG A 89 -7.93 13.85 -9.99
C ARG A 89 -7.75 14.82 -11.16
N LYS A 90 -6.50 15.23 -11.44
CA LYS A 90 -6.15 16.09 -12.58
C LYS A 90 -5.99 15.34 -13.91
N GLY A 91 -6.18 14.02 -13.93
CA GLY A 91 -5.96 13.22 -15.14
C GLY A 91 -4.49 13.02 -15.52
N LEU A 92 -3.54 13.38 -14.64
CA LEU A 92 -2.09 13.21 -14.85
C LEU A 92 -1.65 11.77 -14.55
N ARG A 93 -2.32 10.80 -15.21
CA ARG A 93 -2.21 9.36 -14.95
C ARG A 93 -0.89 8.75 -15.43
N LYS A 94 -0.11 9.48 -16.25
CA LYS A 94 1.19 9.03 -16.80
C LYS A 94 2.20 8.62 -15.72
N HIS A 95 2.09 9.16 -14.51
CA HIS A 95 2.97 8.84 -13.39
C HIS A 95 2.53 7.62 -12.57
N LEU A 96 1.36 7.03 -12.89
CA LEU A 96 0.76 5.91 -12.17
C LEU A 96 0.76 4.62 -12.99
N ILE A 97 1.47 4.59 -14.13
CA ILE A 97 1.66 3.39 -14.95
C ILE A 97 3.12 2.95 -14.76
N ARG A 98 3.34 1.81 -14.11
CA ARG A 98 4.64 1.11 -14.12
C ARG A 98 4.85 0.65 -15.57
N LYS A 99 5.88 1.16 -16.24
CA LYS A 99 6.31 0.65 -17.54
C LYS A 99 6.96 -0.71 -17.36
#